data_AF-A0A7Y5G5R9-F1
#
_entry.id   AF-A0A7Y5G5R9-F1
#
_cell.length_a   1.000
_cell.length_b   1.000
_cell.length_c   1.000
_cell.angle_alpha   90.00
_cell.angle_beta   90.00
_cell.angle_gamma   90.00
#
_symmetry.space_group_name_H-M   'P 1'
#
loop_
_entity.id
_entity.type
_entity.pdbx_description
1 polymer ?
#
loop_
_entity_poly.entity_id
_entity_poly.type
_entity_poly.pdbx_seq_one_letter_code
_entity_poly.pdbx_strand_id
1 'polypeptide(L)'
;MAKNEHVRLSPTVVQADRDAVAALQKIAGYTPNNPAYSLAAVQTAHNDMLAAQAAEAQAYAALATARDVATAKEWAYHNLILGVKDQVSGQFGKNSNELQSLGLKKKSEYKTRGRTQKKE
;
A
#
# COMPACT_ATOMS: atom_id res chain seq x y z
N MET A 1 -4.94 -26.91 23.68
CA MET A 1 -5.68 -25.85 22.97
C MET A 1 -4.74 -24.69 22.69
N ALA A 2 -4.93 -23.98 21.58
CA ALA A 2 -4.10 -22.83 21.20
C ALA A 2 -4.26 -21.68 22.22
N LYS A 3 -3.18 -20.92 22.48
CA LYS A 3 -3.16 -19.88 23.51
C LYS A 3 -3.58 -18.49 23.00
N ASN A 4 -3.57 -18.24 21.68
CA ASN A 4 -3.99 -16.96 21.08
C ASN A 4 -4.40 -17.15 19.62
N GLU A 5 -5.70 -17.08 19.34
CA GLU A 5 -6.29 -17.32 18.00
C GLU A 5 -6.46 -16.02 17.20
N HIS A 6 -6.11 -14.87 17.76
CA HIS A 6 -6.23 -13.56 17.08
C HIS A 6 -4.95 -13.13 16.36
N VAL A 7 -3.88 -13.91 16.47
CA VAL A 7 -2.58 -13.60 15.88
C VAL A 7 -2.28 -14.60 14.78
N ARG A 8 -1.65 -14.13 13.69
CA ARG A 8 -1.20 -15.04 12.63
C ARG A 8 -0.21 -16.05 13.20
N LEU A 9 -0.41 -17.30 12.82
CA LEU A 9 0.55 -18.36 13.09
C LEU A 9 1.87 -18.05 12.36
N SER A 10 2.98 -18.50 12.94
CA SER A 10 4.26 -18.39 12.25
C SER A 10 4.24 -19.26 10.98
N PRO A 11 4.95 -18.85 9.92
CA PRO A 11 5.01 -19.64 8.69
C PRO A 11 5.51 -21.07 8.92
N THR A 12 6.43 -21.26 9.88
CA THR A 12 6.94 -22.58 10.26
C THR A 12 5.86 -23.49 10.82
N VAL A 13 4.96 -22.97 11.66
CA VAL A 13 3.84 -23.76 12.22
C VAL A 13 2.87 -24.12 11.11
N VAL A 14 2.47 -23.16 10.28
CA VAL A 14 1.57 -23.42 9.15
C VAL A 14 2.16 -24.47 8.19
N GLN A 15 3.47 -24.42 7.94
CA GLN A 15 4.11 -25.42 7.09
C GLN A 15 4.13 -26.80 7.74
N ALA A 16 4.46 -26.90 9.03
CA ALA A 16 4.40 -28.16 9.76
C ALA A 16 2.98 -28.76 9.75
N ASP A 17 1.95 -27.92 9.89
CA ASP A 17 0.55 -28.36 9.81
C ASP A 17 0.19 -28.88 8.42
N ARG A 18 0.66 -28.23 7.34
CA ARG A 18 0.49 -28.72 5.96
C ARG A 18 1.15 -30.09 5.76
N ASP A 19 2.37 -30.25 6.27
CA ASP A 19 3.10 -31.51 6.20
C ASP A 19 2.37 -32.61 7.00
N ALA A 20 1.76 -32.26 8.13
CA ALA A 20 0.93 -33.16 8.92
C ALA A 20 -0.35 -33.60 8.16
N VAL A 21 -1.01 -32.68 7.43
CA VAL A 21 -2.16 -33.05 6.57
C VAL A 21 -1.73 -34.02 5.47
N ALA A 22 -0.57 -33.79 4.84
CA ALA A 22 -0.03 -34.69 3.82
C ALA A 22 0.36 -36.07 4.39
N ALA A 23 0.86 -36.10 5.64
CA ALA A 23 1.13 -37.35 6.34
C ALA A 23 -0.17 -38.09 6.70
N LEU A 24 -1.20 -37.39 7.19
CA LEU A 24 -2.49 -37.94 7.56
C LEU A 24 -3.17 -38.67 6.39
N GLN A 25 -3.05 -38.11 5.17
CA GLN A 25 -3.56 -38.75 3.95
C GLN A 25 -2.94 -40.13 3.66
N LYS A 26 -1.73 -40.40 4.16
CA LYS A 26 -1.01 -41.65 3.95
C LYS A 26 -1.32 -42.71 5.02
N ILE A 27 -2.00 -42.34 6.10
CA ILE A 27 -2.35 -43.26 7.19
C ILE A 27 -3.58 -44.06 6.76
N ALA A 28 -3.36 -45.31 6.33
CA ALA A 28 -4.45 -46.23 6.00
C ALA A 28 -5.26 -46.57 7.26
N GLY A 29 -6.60 -46.57 7.14
CA GLY A 29 -7.50 -46.95 8.23
C GLY A 29 -7.67 -45.90 9.33
N TYR A 30 -7.28 -44.65 9.11
CA TYR A 30 -7.53 -43.56 10.06
C TYR A 30 -9.03 -43.27 10.20
N THR A 31 -9.62 -43.68 11.33
CA THR A 31 -11.04 -43.46 11.67
C THR A 31 -11.15 -42.80 13.05
N PRO A 32 -11.23 -41.46 13.14
CA PRO A 32 -11.34 -40.78 14.43
C PRO A 32 -12.74 -40.92 15.02
N ASN A 33 -12.82 -41.02 16.35
CA ASN A 33 -14.10 -41.05 17.07
C ASN A 33 -14.89 -39.74 16.92
N ASN A 34 -14.19 -38.61 16.77
CA ASN A 34 -14.82 -37.32 16.50
C ASN A 34 -14.75 -37.01 14.99
N PRO A 35 -15.90 -36.85 14.30
CA PRO A 35 -15.94 -36.59 12.86
C PRO A 35 -15.29 -35.26 12.46
N ALA A 36 -15.18 -34.30 13.39
CA ALA A 36 -14.49 -33.02 13.14
C ALA A 36 -12.99 -33.19 12.85
N TYR A 37 -12.39 -34.31 13.24
CA TYR A 37 -10.99 -34.63 12.96
C TYR A 37 -10.83 -35.63 11.81
N SER A 38 -11.90 -35.92 11.06
CA SER A 38 -11.82 -36.76 9.87
C SER A 38 -10.90 -36.15 8.82
N LEU A 39 -10.28 -37.00 8.00
CA LEU A 39 -9.41 -36.55 6.91
C LEU A 39 -10.13 -35.54 5.99
N ALA A 40 -11.41 -35.80 5.68
CA ALA A 40 -12.23 -34.91 4.88
C ALA A 40 -12.41 -33.52 5.53
N ALA A 41 -12.75 -33.47 6.82
CA ALA A 41 -12.92 -32.20 7.54
C ALA A 41 -11.60 -31.39 7.58
N VAL A 42 -10.48 -32.07 7.83
CA VAL A 42 -9.14 -31.44 7.85
C VAL A 42 -8.74 -30.93 6.46
N GLN A 43 -9.03 -31.69 5.40
CA GLN A 43 -8.77 -31.27 4.01
C GLN A 43 -9.59 -30.05 3.62
N THR A 44 -10.88 -30.02 3.98
CA THR A 44 -11.74 -28.84 3.76
C THR A 44 -11.17 -27.62 4.46
N ALA A 45 -10.85 -27.72 5.76
CA ALA A 45 -10.27 -26.60 6.52
C ALA A 45 -8.93 -26.12 5.93
N HIS A 46 -8.08 -27.05 5.46
CA HIS A 46 -6.82 -26.72 4.78
C HIS A 46 -7.06 -25.93 3.48
N ASN A 47 -8.03 -26.36 2.67
CA ASN A 47 -8.37 -25.68 1.41
C ASN A 47 -8.98 -24.29 1.66
N ASP A 48 -9.87 -24.17 2.65
CA ASP A 48 -10.47 -22.90 3.04
C ASP A 48 -9.40 -21.90 3.51
N MET A 49 -8.43 -22.36 4.30
CA MET A 49 -7.28 -21.54 4.71
C MET A 49 -6.48 -21.04 3.50
N LEU A 50 -6.18 -21.90 2.53
CA LEU A 50 -5.45 -21.52 1.32
C LEU A 50 -6.24 -20.51 0.47
N ALA A 51 -7.56 -20.72 0.32
CA ALA A 51 -8.44 -19.80 -0.39
C ALA A 51 -8.46 -18.42 0.28
N ALA A 52 -8.55 -18.37 1.61
CA ALA A 52 -8.52 -17.12 2.36
C ALA A 52 -7.16 -16.39 2.23
N GLN A 53 -6.05 -17.12 2.30
CA GLN A 53 -4.70 -16.55 2.09
C GLN A 53 -4.52 -16.00 0.67
N ALA A 54 -5.05 -16.70 -0.34
CA ALA A 54 -5.01 -16.22 -1.72
C ALA A 54 -5.86 -14.95 -1.89
N ALA A 55 -7.07 -14.90 -1.32
CA ALA A 55 -7.93 -13.72 -1.37
C ALA A 55 -7.28 -12.51 -0.68
N GLU A 56 -6.63 -12.72 0.47
CA GLU A 56 -5.84 -11.69 1.15
C GLU A 56 -4.73 -11.13 0.23
N ALA A 57 -3.95 -12.00 -0.41
CA ALA A 57 -2.89 -11.58 -1.32
C ALA A 57 -3.43 -10.76 -2.52
N GLN A 58 -4.56 -11.18 -3.10
CA GLN A 58 -5.23 -10.44 -4.17
C GLN A 58 -5.70 -9.06 -3.71
N ALA A 59 -6.25 -8.95 -2.49
CA ALA A 59 -6.66 -7.66 -1.93
C ALA A 59 -5.47 -6.71 -1.73
N TYR A 60 -4.32 -7.21 -1.27
CA TYR A 60 -3.10 -6.39 -1.18
C TYR A 60 -2.61 -5.91 -2.55
N ALA A 61 -2.63 -6.77 -3.57
CA ALA A 61 -2.24 -6.40 -4.93
C ALA A 61 -3.19 -5.34 -5.52
N ALA A 62 -4.50 -5.48 -5.28
CA ALA A 62 -5.50 -4.50 -5.69
C ALA A 62 -5.29 -3.14 -5.00
N LEU A 63 -5.00 -3.15 -3.69
CA LEU A 63 -4.70 -1.93 -2.94
C LEU A 63 -3.41 -1.25 -3.44
N ALA A 64 -2.36 -2.03 -3.74
CA ALA A 64 -1.13 -1.50 -4.31
C ALA A 64 -1.39 -0.82 -5.65
N THR A 65 -2.11 -1.49 -6.55
CA THR A 65 -2.53 -0.93 -7.84
C THR A 65 -3.33 0.37 -7.67
N ALA A 66 -4.30 0.39 -6.74
CA ALA A 66 -5.10 1.57 -6.48
C ALA A 66 -4.26 2.76 -5.97
N ARG A 67 -3.25 2.49 -5.12
CA ARG A 67 -2.30 3.51 -4.66
C ARG A 67 -1.47 4.08 -5.81
N ASP A 68 -0.94 3.23 -6.67
CA ASP A 68 -0.15 3.66 -7.82
C ASP A 68 -0.97 4.55 -8.76
N VAL A 69 -2.23 4.16 -9.02
CA VAL A 69 -3.17 4.96 -9.81
C VAL A 69 -3.42 6.32 -9.14
N ALA A 70 -3.68 6.35 -7.83
CA ALA A 70 -3.91 7.59 -7.11
C ALA A 70 -2.70 8.53 -7.21
N THR A 71 -1.49 8.02 -6.92
CA THR A 71 -0.24 8.78 -7.03
C THR A 71 -0.01 9.32 -8.45
N ALA A 72 -0.26 8.52 -9.49
CA ALA A 72 -0.13 8.98 -10.87
C ALA A 72 -1.11 10.14 -11.18
N LYS A 73 -2.35 10.09 -10.67
CA LYS A 73 -3.33 11.16 -10.85
C LYS A 73 -2.97 12.42 -10.07
N GLU A 74 -2.44 12.28 -8.85
CA GLU A 74 -1.95 13.40 -8.05
C GLU A 74 -0.82 14.14 -8.78
N TRP A 75 0.15 13.42 -9.33
CA TRP A 75 1.24 14.01 -10.12
C TRP A 75 0.75 14.71 -11.38
N ALA A 76 -0.18 14.10 -12.11
CA ALA A 76 -0.77 14.72 -13.29
C ALA A 76 -1.45 16.05 -12.94
N TYR A 77 -2.23 16.08 -11.86
CA TYR A 77 -2.87 17.30 -11.37
C TYR A 77 -1.84 18.34 -10.91
N HIS A 78 -0.84 17.93 -10.14
CA HIS A 78 0.21 18.82 -9.65
C HIS A 78 0.95 19.52 -10.80
N ASN A 79 1.32 18.76 -11.84
CA ASN A 79 2.01 19.30 -13.01
C ASN A 79 1.15 20.30 -13.79
N LEU A 80 -0.16 20.07 -13.89
CA LEU A 80 -1.08 21.05 -14.47
C LEU A 80 -1.11 22.34 -13.65
N ILE A 81 -1.18 22.24 -12.32
CA ILE A 81 -1.18 23.42 -11.45
C ILE A 81 0.14 24.20 -11.54
N LEU A 82 1.28 23.52 -11.68
CA LEU A 82 2.56 24.19 -11.95
C LEU A 82 2.50 24.96 -13.28
N GLY A 83 2.00 24.33 -14.35
CA GLY A 83 1.80 24.99 -15.64
C GLY A 83 0.89 26.22 -15.54
N VAL A 84 -0.23 26.14 -14.79
CA VAL A 84 -1.13 27.28 -14.55
C VAL A 84 -0.40 28.43 -13.86
N LYS A 85 0.41 28.13 -12.83
CA LYS A 85 1.21 29.14 -12.12
C LYS A 85 2.22 29.82 -13.05
N ASP A 86 2.86 29.07 -13.93
CA ASP A 86 3.80 29.60 -14.92
C ASP A 86 3.11 30.49 -15.95
N GLN A 87 1.94 30.08 -16.45
CA GLN A 87 1.15 30.88 -17.39
C GLN A 87 0.69 32.20 -16.76
N VAL A 88 0.20 32.16 -15.53
CA VAL A 88 -0.21 33.38 -14.79
C VAL A 88 0.99 34.29 -14.55
N SER A 89 2.16 33.72 -14.23
CA SER A 89 3.38 34.51 -14.14
C SER A 89 3.81 35.15 -15.46
N GLY A 90 3.60 34.46 -16.58
CA GLY A 90 3.89 34.98 -17.91
C GLY A 90 2.93 36.09 -18.34
N GLN A 91 1.64 35.93 -18.05
CA GLN A 91 0.57 36.82 -18.49
C GLN A 91 0.47 38.11 -17.65
N PHE A 92 0.52 38.00 -16.32
CA PHE A 92 0.33 39.14 -15.41
C PHE A 92 1.65 39.70 -14.86
N GLY A 93 2.75 38.96 -15.05
CA GLY A 93 4.06 39.33 -14.56
C GLY A 93 4.31 38.92 -13.10
N LYS A 94 5.59 38.83 -12.74
CA LYS A 94 6.06 38.26 -11.46
C LYS A 94 5.74 39.09 -10.21
N ASN A 95 5.13 40.27 -10.35
CA ASN A 95 4.76 41.17 -9.25
C ASN A 95 3.24 41.34 -9.10
N SER A 96 2.45 40.56 -9.82
CA SER A 96 1.00 40.73 -9.90
C SER A 96 0.26 40.16 -8.67
N ASN A 97 -0.96 40.63 -8.43
CA ASN A 97 -1.82 40.13 -7.35
C ASN A 97 -2.38 38.73 -7.69
N GLU A 98 -2.59 38.45 -8.97
CA GLU A 98 -3.10 37.19 -9.50
C GLU A 98 -2.13 36.04 -9.22
N LEU A 99 -0.82 36.27 -9.37
CA LEU A 99 0.21 35.31 -8.98
C LEU A 99 0.19 35.05 -7.47
N GLN A 100 -0.05 36.10 -6.68
CA GLN A 100 -0.10 36.01 -5.22
C GLN A 100 -1.32 35.20 -4.73
N SER A 101 -2.46 35.35 -5.38
CA SER A 101 -3.68 34.57 -5.10
C SER A 101 -3.50 33.06 -5.32
N LEU A 102 -2.53 32.64 -6.15
CA LEU A 102 -2.18 31.24 -6.38
C LEU A 102 -1.15 30.69 -5.38
N GLY A 103 -0.87 31.44 -4.31
CA GLY A 103 0.03 31.05 -3.21
C GLY A 103 1.52 31.24 -3.52
N LEU A 104 1.86 31.95 -4.61
CA LEU A 104 3.24 32.36 -4.89
C LEU A 104 3.52 33.74 -4.30
N LYS A 105 4.79 34.03 -3.96
CA LYS A 105 5.19 35.38 -3.53
C LYS A 105 5.47 36.26 -4.74
N LYS A 106 5.13 37.55 -4.65
CA LYS A 106 5.53 38.55 -5.63
C LYS A 106 7.05 38.72 -5.62
N LYS A 107 7.64 39.06 -6.77
CA LYS A 107 9.08 39.32 -6.90
C LYS A 107 9.58 40.40 -5.93
N SER A 108 8.76 41.42 -5.63
CA SER A 108 9.05 42.48 -4.66
C SER A 108 9.09 41.98 -3.20
N GLU A 109 8.41 40.88 -2.89
CA GLU A 109 8.38 40.28 -1.56
C GLU A 109 9.53 39.28 -1.33
N TYR A 110 10.27 38.93 -2.39
CA TYR A 110 11.50 38.15 -2.25
C TYR A 110 12.62 39.02 -1.68
N LYS A 111 13.24 38.55 -0.58
CA LYS A 111 14.42 39.19 0.01
C LYS A 111 15.53 39.27 -1.04
N THR A 112 15.85 40.48 -1.49
CA THR A 112 16.94 40.68 -2.43
C THR A 112 18.25 40.39 -1.71
N ARG A 113 19.09 39.50 -2.25
CA ARG A 113 20.46 39.33 -1.74
C ARG A 113 21.20 40.64 -2.02
N GLY A 114 21.53 41.38 -0.96
CA GLY A 114 22.29 42.62 -1.07
C GLY A 114 23.63 42.36 -1.77
N ARG A 115 23.93 43.12 -2.82
CA ARG A 115 25.21 43.06 -3.53
C ARG A 115 26.32 43.40 -2.52
N THR A 116 27.11 42.41 -2.12
CA THR A 116 28.32 42.65 -1.32
C THR A 116 29.28 43.44 -2.20
N GLN A 117 29.37 44.75 -1.97
CA GLN A 117 30.39 45.60 -2.57
C GLN A 117 31.74 45.08 -2.06
N LYS A 118 32.57 44.56 -2.97
CA LYS A 118 33.95 44.18 -2.66
C LYS A 118 34.70 45.49 -2.39
N LYS A 119 35.14 45.72 -1.16
CA LYS A 119 36.03 46.83 -0.83
C LYS A 119 37.42 46.48 -1.37
N GLU A 120 37.94 47.32 -2.25
CA GLU A 120 39.36 47.37 -2.66
C GLU A 120 40.23 47.96 -1.55
#